data_AF-A2FIW6-F1
#
_entry.id   AF-A2FIW6-F1
#
_cell.length_a   1.000
_cell.length_b   1.000
_cell.length_c   1.000
_cell.angle_alpha   90.00
_cell.angle_beta   90.00
_cell.angle_gamma   90.00
#
_symmetry.space_group_name_H-M   'P 1'
#
loop_
_entity.id
_entity.type
_entity.pdbx_description
1 polymer ?
#
loop_
_entity_poly.entity_id
_entity_poly.type
_entity_poly.pdbx_seq_one_letter_code
_entity_poly.pdbx_strand_id
1 'polypeptide(L)'
;MEAKLRYRSQLSSNGASACLYQEKKVAKKPKAKVTPQPKKIEEPKEEEPPKPSPKPKPKPRIDFIQRNIDEAAETKSRAHVPKPKGKVIEPDHLPGEIPSYMDQVREELHSESHQSATIKCPKGTRVMTEEEKAIAIENLKAEKQEIETRLGKAPLHIESPQLLRNKKLLEQQLVEIDQSLAQLSKKYVFVPI
;
A
#
# COMPACT_ATOMS: atom_id res chain seq x y z
N MET A 1 -65.87 9.25 -28.97
CA MET A 1 -64.72 8.32 -28.78
C MET A 1 -63.50 9.12 -28.34
N GLU A 2 -63.52 9.71 -27.15
CA GLU A 2 -62.43 10.58 -26.65
C GLU A 2 -62.36 10.49 -25.13
N ALA A 3 -61.80 9.41 -24.58
CA ALA A 3 -61.64 9.28 -23.12
C ALA A 3 -60.54 8.28 -22.70
N LYS A 4 -59.38 8.25 -23.38
CA LYS A 4 -58.27 7.33 -23.02
C LYS A 4 -56.85 7.93 -23.05
N LEU A 5 -56.70 9.24 -22.87
CA LEU A 5 -55.37 9.91 -22.89
C LEU A 5 -55.06 10.78 -21.66
N ARG A 6 -55.59 10.45 -20.48
CA ARG A 6 -55.25 11.15 -19.22
C ARG A 6 -54.83 10.20 -18.09
N TYR A 7 -53.91 9.27 -18.35
CA TYR A 7 -53.33 8.43 -17.29
C TYR A 7 -51.85 8.11 -17.50
N ARG A 8 -51.07 9.08 -18.01
CA ARG A 8 -49.60 8.95 -18.10
C ARG A 8 -48.85 10.21 -17.66
N SER A 9 -49.48 11.08 -16.85
CA SER A 9 -48.81 12.25 -16.26
C SER A 9 -48.71 12.22 -14.72
N GLN A 10 -49.09 11.13 -14.06
CA GLN A 10 -49.10 11.05 -12.58
C GLN A 10 -48.07 10.08 -11.97
N LEU A 11 -47.14 9.53 -12.77
CA LEU A 11 -46.02 8.71 -12.26
C LEU A 11 -44.64 9.41 -12.37
N SER A 12 -44.61 10.70 -12.70
CA SER A 12 -43.36 11.48 -12.86
C SER A 12 -43.10 12.51 -11.75
N SER A 13 -43.97 12.63 -10.72
CA SER A 13 -43.89 13.75 -9.77
C SER A 13 -43.63 13.41 -8.29
N ASN A 14 -43.48 12.14 -7.91
CA ASN A 14 -43.19 11.78 -6.51
C ASN A 14 -41.83 11.06 -6.41
N GLY A 15 -40.77 11.84 -6.27
CA GLY A 15 -39.42 11.31 -6.05
C GLY A 15 -38.31 12.36 -6.00
N ALA A 16 -38.62 13.63 -5.75
CA ALA A 16 -37.61 14.62 -5.35
C ALA A 16 -37.22 14.34 -3.89
N SER A 17 -36.37 13.34 -3.69
CA SER A 17 -35.63 13.20 -2.43
C SER A 17 -34.60 14.33 -2.41
N ALA A 18 -34.84 15.29 -1.51
CA ALA A 18 -33.91 16.34 -1.16
C ALA A 18 -32.63 15.71 -0.61
N CYS A 19 -31.67 15.47 -1.53
CA CYS A 19 -30.31 15.16 -1.15
C CYS A 19 -29.67 16.47 -0.69
N LEU A 20 -29.64 16.63 0.62
CA LEU A 20 -28.96 17.70 1.35
C LEU A 20 -27.44 17.53 1.13
N TYR A 21 -26.96 17.94 -0.03
CA TYR A 21 -25.53 18.09 -0.29
C TYR A 21 -25.03 19.28 0.53
N GLN A 22 -24.39 18.97 1.66
CA GLN A 22 -23.43 19.90 2.23
C GLN A 22 -22.26 20.00 1.27
N GLU A 23 -22.23 21.08 0.50
CA GLU A 23 -21.07 21.53 -0.26
C GLU A 23 -19.88 21.72 0.69
N LYS A 24 -18.97 20.73 0.71
CA LYS A 24 -17.61 20.96 1.22
C LYS A 24 -16.90 21.87 0.20
N LYS A 25 -17.04 23.18 0.41
CA LYS A 25 -16.18 24.20 -0.20
C LYS A 25 -14.73 23.86 0.14
N VAL A 26 -13.98 23.39 -0.85
CA VAL A 26 -12.52 23.40 -0.82
C VAL A 26 -12.10 24.86 -0.97
N ALA A 27 -12.07 25.57 0.16
CA ALA A 27 -11.48 26.87 0.25
C ALA A 27 -9.96 26.73 -0.03
N LYS A 28 -9.53 27.30 -1.16
CA LYS A 28 -8.12 27.68 -1.36
C LYS A 28 -7.70 28.48 -0.13
N LYS A 29 -6.78 27.92 0.67
CA LYS A 29 -6.16 28.65 1.78
C LYS A 29 -5.48 29.90 1.21
N PRO A 30 -5.83 31.13 1.64
CA PRO A 30 -4.95 32.26 1.48
C PRO A 30 -3.67 32.00 2.29
N LYS A 31 -2.51 32.30 1.70
CA LYS A 31 -1.24 32.36 2.42
C LYS A 31 -1.36 33.47 3.47
N ALA A 32 -1.72 33.09 4.68
CA ALA A 32 -1.71 33.98 5.83
C ALA A 32 -0.24 34.35 6.14
N LYS A 33 0.04 35.64 6.11
CA LYS A 33 1.26 36.22 6.69
C LYS A 33 1.38 35.72 8.13
N VAL A 34 2.50 35.08 8.42
CA VAL A 34 2.90 34.71 9.78
C VAL A 34 3.27 36.00 10.50
N THR A 35 2.32 36.54 11.27
CA THR A 35 2.61 37.51 12.31
C THR A 35 3.13 36.73 13.52
N PRO A 36 4.36 36.97 13.99
CA PRO A 36 4.86 36.29 15.18
C PRO A 36 4.09 36.78 16.41
N GLN A 37 3.42 35.87 17.11
CA GLN A 37 2.85 36.16 18.42
C GLN A 37 3.98 36.25 19.46
N PRO A 38 3.91 37.20 20.41
CA PRO A 38 4.85 37.29 21.51
C PRO A 38 4.68 36.09 22.45
N LYS A 39 5.76 35.34 22.65
CA LYS A 39 5.82 34.24 23.62
C LYS A 39 5.56 34.81 25.02
N LYS A 40 4.53 34.25 25.67
CA LYS A 40 4.24 34.46 27.09
C LYS A 40 5.44 33.92 27.89
N ILE A 41 6.10 34.82 28.60
CA ILE A 41 7.21 34.51 29.51
C ILE A 41 6.59 33.78 30.70
N GLU A 42 6.88 32.49 30.82
CA GLU A 42 6.58 31.71 32.01
C GLU A 42 7.64 32.05 33.09
N GLU A 43 7.17 32.23 34.32
CA GLU A 43 7.99 32.53 35.49
C GLU A 43 9.05 31.45 35.71
N PRO A 44 10.30 31.81 36.04
CA PRO A 44 11.34 30.85 36.34
C PRO A 44 11.04 30.14 37.66
N LYS A 45 10.86 28.81 37.60
CA LYS A 45 11.01 27.93 38.76
C LYS A 45 12.47 28.00 39.23
N GLU A 46 12.68 28.40 40.48
CA GLU A 46 13.94 28.17 41.20
C GLU A 46 14.21 26.65 41.26
N GLU A 47 15.12 26.17 40.41
CA GLU A 47 15.78 24.89 40.60
C GLU A 47 16.95 25.08 41.57
N GLU A 48 16.93 24.33 42.67
CA GLU A 48 18.00 24.28 43.67
C GLU A 48 19.36 23.93 43.03
N PRO A 49 20.49 24.46 43.53
CA PRO A 49 21.80 24.21 42.94
C PRO A 49 22.18 22.72 42.99
N PRO A 50 22.70 22.13 41.90
CA PRO A 50 23.15 20.74 41.90
C PRO A 50 24.31 20.55 42.88
N LYS A 51 24.15 19.58 43.80
CA LYS A 51 25.19 19.18 44.76
C LYS A 51 26.47 18.77 44.01
N PRO A 52 27.67 19.16 44.49
CA PRO A 52 28.93 18.86 43.81
C PRO A 52 29.18 17.35 43.74
N SER A 53 29.38 16.83 42.53
CA SER A 53 29.74 15.43 42.31
C SER A 53 31.13 15.14 42.92
N PRO A 54 31.30 13.98 43.60
CA PRO A 54 32.58 13.63 44.21
C PRO A 54 33.64 13.43 43.13
N LYS A 55 34.80 14.09 43.30
CA LYS A 55 35.92 14.00 42.35
C LYS A 55 36.35 12.53 42.20
N PRO A 56 36.53 12.02 40.96
CA PRO A 56 36.94 10.63 40.74
C PRO A 56 38.33 10.42 41.36
N LYS A 57 38.45 9.37 42.18
CA LYS A 57 39.72 8.98 42.79
C LYS A 57 40.75 8.68 41.69
N PRO A 58 42.02 9.12 41.84
CA PRO A 58 43.06 8.83 40.86
C PRO A 58 43.23 7.30 40.75
N LYS A 59 43.25 6.79 39.51
CA LYS A 59 43.55 5.38 39.26
C LYS A 59 44.97 5.08 39.74
N PRO A 60 45.22 3.89 40.33
CA PRO A 60 46.56 3.51 40.74
C PRO A 60 47.51 3.53 39.54
N ARG A 61 48.76 3.93 39.78
CA ARG A 61 49.82 3.95 38.79
C ARG A 61 50.06 2.52 38.32
N ILE A 62 49.92 2.28 37.02
CA ILE A 62 50.08 0.95 36.43
C ILE A 62 51.58 0.62 36.40
N ASP A 63 51.96 -0.52 36.99
CA ASP A 63 53.32 -1.03 36.93
C ASP A 63 53.52 -1.81 35.63
N PHE A 64 54.10 -1.14 34.63
CA PHE A 64 54.29 -1.69 33.28
C PHE A 64 55.14 -2.98 33.25
N ILE A 65 56.02 -3.17 34.24
CA ILE A 65 56.86 -4.37 34.33
C ILE A 65 56.00 -5.59 34.66
N GLN A 66 55.12 -5.50 35.67
CA GLN A 66 54.23 -6.60 36.05
C GLN A 66 53.26 -6.91 34.91
N ARG A 67 52.67 -5.87 34.30
CA ARG A 67 51.76 -6.04 33.17
C ARG A 67 52.40 -6.79 32.00
N ASN A 68 53.66 -6.49 31.67
CA ASN A 68 54.37 -7.21 30.60
C ASN A 68 54.66 -8.67 30.96
N ILE A 69 54.93 -8.98 32.23
CA ILE A 69 55.15 -10.35 32.69
C ILE A 69 53.86 -11.15 32.56
N ASP A 70 52.74 -10.58 33.00
CA ASP A 70 51.42 -11.21 32.92
C ASP A 70 51.00 -11.41 31.45
N GLU A 71 51.19 -10.39 30.61
CA GLU A 71 50.86 -10.45 29.18
C GLU A 71 51.72 -11.49 28.45
N ALA A 72 53.02 -11.58 28.76
CA ALA A 72 53.90 -12.61 28.21
C ALA A 72 53.47 -14.03 28.63
N ALA A 73 53.06 -14.22 29.89
CA ALA A 73 52.57 -15.50 30.39
C ALA A 73 51.24 -15.93 29.73
N GLU A 74 50.36 -14.98 29.44
CA GLU A 74 49.06 -15.23 28.81
C GLU A 74 49.16 -15.49 27.30
N THR A 75 50.23 -15.01 26.64
CA THR A 75 50.44 -15.24 25.21
C THR A 75 50.80 -16.70 24.91
N LYS A 76 49.78 -17.53 24.69
CA LYS A 76 49.96 -18.90 24.17
C LYS A 76 50.67 -18.83 22.82
N SER A 77 51.84 -19.45 22.73
CA SER A 77 52.64 -19.44 21.49
C SER A 77 51.80 -19.87 20.30
N ARG A 78 51.66 -18.99 19.31
CA ARG A 78 50.96 -19.25 18.05
C ARG A 78 51.86 -20.05 17.11
N ALA A 79 52.51 -21.09 17.63
CA ALA A 79 53.22 -22.05 16.79
C ALA A 79 52.19 -22.65 15.84
N HIS A 80 52.42 -22.47 14.53
CA HIS A 80 51.55 -22.98 13.49
C HIS A 80 51.60 -24.52 13.51
N VAL A 81 50.69 -25.14 14.26
CA VAL A 81 50.46 -26.59 14.19
C VAL A 81 49.91 -26.87 12.78
N PRO A 82 50.62 -27.64 11.93
CA PRO A 82 50.08 -28.00 10.63
C PRO A 82 48.78 -28.77 10.86
N LYS A 83 47.66 -28.20 10.38
CA LYS A 83 46.36 -28.86 10.49
C LYS A 83 46.46 -30.21 9.78
N PRO A 84 46.08 -31.33 10.43
CA PRO A 84 46.01 -32.61 9.74
C PRO A 84 45.09 -32.43 8.52
N LYS A 85 45.51 -32.93 7.36
CA LYS A 85 44.70 -32.92 6.14
C LYS A 85 43.35 -33.56 6.51
N GLY A 86 42.29 -32.74 6.50
CA GLY A 86 40.96 -33.18 6.89
C GLY A 86 40.59 -34.42 6.08
N LYS A 87 40.02 -35.44 6.75
CA LYS A 87 39.44 -36.59 6.05
C LYS A 87 38.46 -36.05 5.03
N VAL A 88 38.59 -36.48 3.77
CA VAL A 88 37.63 -36.17 2.72
C VAL A 88 36.30 -36.73 3.21
N ILE A 89 35.39 -35.84 3.58
CA ILE A 89 34.03 -36.21 3.98
C ILE A 89 33.38 -36.69 2.69
N GLU A 90 32.95 -37.95 2.67
CA GLU A 90 32.22 -38.50 1.53
C GLU A 90 30.94 -37.66 1.33
N PRO A 91 30.58 -37.34 0.07
CA PRO A 91 29.38 -36.56 -0.19
C PRO A 91 28.14 -37.32 0.28
N ASP A 92 27.21 -36.63 0.93
CA ASP A 92 25.97 -37.19 1.50
C ASP A 92 24.97 -37.75 0.46
N HIS A 93 25.31 -37.74 -0.83
CA HIS A 93 24.44 -38.14 -1.93
C HIS A 93 25.21 -38.87 -3.03
N LEU A 94 24.57 -39.87 -3.64
CA LEU A 94 25.14 -40.63 -4.74
C LEU A 94 25.11 -39.81 -6.05
N PRO A 95 26.04 -40.06 -6.99
CA PRO A 95 26.00 -39.43 -8.30
C PRO A 95 24.68 -39.72 -9.02
N GLY A 96 23.94 -38.66 -9.36
CA GLY A 96 22.63 -38.74 -10.01
C GLY A 96 21.44 -38.72 -9.05
N GLU A 97 21.68 -38.81 -7.74
CA GLU A 97 20.67 -38.62 -6.71
C GLU A 97 20.54 -37.13 -6.37
N ILE A 98 19.30 -36.69 -6.16
CA ILE A 98 19.03 -35.30 -5.80
C ILE A 98 19.34 -35.12 -4.31
N PRO A 99 20.16 -34.14 -3.91
CA PRO A 99 20.43 -33.90 -2.49
C PRO A 99 19.16 -33.61 -1.68
N SER A 100 19.09 -34.12 -0.45
CA SER A 100 17.91 -34.01 0.42
C SER A 100 17.40 -32.58 0.64
N TYR A 101 18.28 -31.58 0.62
CA TYR A 101 17.90 -30.18 0.78
C TYR A 101 17.07 -29.65 -0.41
N MET A 102 17.19 -30.24 -1.61
CA MET A 102 16.36 -29.86 -2.76
C MET A 102 14.91 -30.32 -2.61
N ASP A 103 14.67 -31.41 -1.87
CA ASP A 103 13.33 -31.87 -1.55
C ASP A 103 12.67 -30.93 -0.53
N GLN A 104 13.45 -30.49 0.48
CA GLN A 104 13.01 -29.48 1.44
C GLN A 104 12.61 -28.17 0.74
N VAL A 105 13.43 -27.69 -0.20
CA VAL A 105 13.11 -26.49 -1.00
C VAL A 105 11.82 -26.68 -1.83
N ARG A 106 11.59 -27.86 -2.40
CA ARG A 106 10.34 -28.15 -3.12
C ARG A 106 9.12 -28.14 -2.20
N GLU A 107 9.24 -28.76 -1.02
CA GLU A 107 8.16 -28.78 -0.02
C GLU A 107 7.85 -27.38 0.52
N GLU A 108 8.88 -26.58 0.82
CA GLU A 108 8.73 -25.19 1.25
C GLU A 108 7.96 -24.37 0.19
N LEU A 109 8.38 -24.44 -1.08
CA LEU A 109 7.74 -23.72 -2.17
C LEU A 109 6.28 -24.15 -2.39
N HIS A 110 5.98 -25.44 -2.26
CA HIS A 110 4.61 -25.95 -2.28
C HIS A 110 3.80 -25.43 -1.09
N SER A 111 4.36 -25.44 0.12
CA SER A 111 3.67 -24.98 1.33
C SER A 111 3.37 -23.48 1.29
N GLU A 112 4.29 -22.65 0.79
CA GLU A 112 4.09 -21.21 0.60
C GLU A 112 2.99 -20.93 -0.43
N SER A 113 2.92 -21.71 -1.51
CA SER A 113 1.86 -21.58 -2.51
C SER A 113 0.47 -21.82 -1.89
N HIS A 114 0.33 -22.78 -0.97
CA HIS A 114 -0.93 -23.08 -0.30
C HIS A 114 -1.28 -22.07 0.81
N GLN A 115 -0.31 -21.57 1.57
CA GLN A 115 -0.58 -20.56 2.60
C GLN A 115 -0.93 -19.19 1.98
N SER A 116 -0.35 -18.86 0.83
CA SER A 116 -0.71 -17.65 0.06
C SER A 116 -2.13 -17.68 -0.52
N ALA A 117 -2.81 -18.83 -0.51
CA ALA A 117 -4.21 -18.94 -0.93
C ALA A 117 -5.18 -18.22 0.02
N THR A 118 -4.76 -17.93 1.27
CA THR A 118 -5.48 -16.96 2.11
C THR A 118 -5.09 -15.55 1.69
N ILE A 119 -5.77 -15.03 0.66
CA ILE A 119 -5.62 -13.65 0.19
C ILE A 119 -5.74 -12.73 1.41
N LYS A 120 -4.66 -12.04 1.78
CA LYS A 120 -4.66 -11.04 2.86
C LYS A 120 -5.59 -9.90 2.46
N CYS A 121 -6.86 -10.00 2.85
CA CYS A 121 -7.87 -9.01 2.58
C CYS A 121 -7.71 -7.85 3.58
N PRO A 122 -7.64 -6.60 3.12
CA PRO A 122 -7.66 -5.47 4.04
C PRO A 122 -8.97 -5.46 4.84
N LYS A 123 -8.89 -5.03 6.11
CA LYS A 123 -10.05 -5.01 7.03
C LYS A 123 -11.21 -4.21 6.42
N GLY A 124 -12.42 -4.77 6.46
CA GLY A 124 -13.62 -4.14 5.90
C GLY A 124 -13.78 -4.29 4.38
N THR A 125 -12.98 -5.15 3.75
CA THR A 125 -13.13 -5.47 2.33
C THR A 125 -13.29 -6.97 2.11
N ARG A 126 -13.96 -7.34 1.02
CA ARG A 126 -14.16 -8.70 0.55
C ARG A 126 -13.59 -8.85 -0.86
N VAL A 127 -13.04 -10.03 -1.19
CA VAL A 127 -12.67 -10.36 -2.57
C VAL A 127 -13.93 -10.66 -3.37
N MET A 128 -14.08 -9.98 -4.50
CA MET A 128 -15.18 -10.18 -5.43
C MET A 128 -15.11 -11.59 -6.04
N THR A 129 -16.25 -12.29 -6.13
CA THR A 129 -16.27 -13.64 -6.73
C THR A 129 -16.06 -13.56 -8.24
N GLU A 130 -15.63 -14.67 -8.85
CA GLU A 130 -15.39 -14.72 -10.29
C GLU A 130 -16.69 -14.54 -11.09
N GLU A 131 -17.81 -15.03 -10.57
CA GLU A 131 -19.14 -14.86 -11.16
C GLU A 131 -19.60 -13.40 -11.13
N GLU A 132 -19.51 -12.75 -9.97
CA GLU A 132 -19.81 -11.31 -9.82
C GLU A 132 -18.93 -10.46 -10.76
N LYS A 133 -17.66 -10.85 -10.89
CA LYS A 133 -16.70 -10.19 -11.79
C LYS A 133 -17.11 -10.32 -13.25
N ALA A 134 -17.49 -11.52 -13.69
CA ALA A 134 -17.91 -11.76 -15.07
C ALA A 134 -19.12 -10.90 -15.42
N ILE A 135 -20.14 -10.89 -14.55
CA ILE A 135 -21.35 -10.08 -14.72
C ILE A 135 -21.00 -8.59 -14.80
N ALA A 136 -20.14 -8.09 -13.91
CA ALA A 136 -19.72 -6.69 -13.92
C ALA A 136 -18.99 -6.32 -15.23
N ILE A 137 -18.13 -7.20 -15.75
CA ILE A 137 -17.42 -6.98 -17.02
C ILE A 137 -18.40 -6.94 -18.19
N GLU A 138 -19.40 -7.82 -18.22
CA GLU A 138 -20.42 -7.84 -19.27
C GLU A 138 -21.24 -6.55 -19.27
N ASN A 139 -21.70 -6.11 -18.10
CA ASN A 139 -22.44 -4.86 -17.96
C ASN A 139 -21.62 -3.66 -18.45
N LEU A 140 -20.37 -3.53 -18.02
CA LEU A 140 -19.49 -2.43 -18.45
C LEU A 140 -19.19 -2.47 -19.96
N LYS A 141 -19.09 -3.66 -20.56
CA LYS A 141 -18.92 -3.79 -22.02
C LYS A 141 -20.18 -3.35 -22.76
N ALA A 142 -21.37 -3.70 -22.27
CA ALA A 142 -22.63 -3.25 -22.85
C ALA A 142 -22.75 -1.71 -22.78
N GLU A 143 -22.47 -1.12 -21.61
CA GLU A 143 -22.46 0.34 -21.43
C GLU A 143 -21.45 1.04 -22.35
N LYS A 144 -20.24 0.48 -22.50
CA LYS A 144 -19.23 0.98 -23.43
C LYS A 144 -19.76 1.03 -24.86
N GLN A 145 -20.36 -0.06 -25.34
CA GLN A 145 -20.95 -0.11 -26.68
C GLN A 145 -22.08 0.91 -26.85
N GLU A 146 -22.93 1.08 -25.83
CA GLU A 146 -23.97 2.11 -25.88
C GLU A 146 -23.39 3.52 -26.02
N ILE A 147 -22.34 3.85 -25.26
CA ILE A 147 -21.68 5.16 -25.34
C ILE A 147 -21.00 5.35 -26.70
N GLU A 148 -20.31 4.33 -27.21
CA GLU A 148 -19.68 4.37 -28.54
C GLU A 148 -20.71 4.61 -29.65
N THR A 149 -21.87 3.93 -29.60
CA THR A 149 -22.94 4.16 -30.58
C THR A 149 -23.55 5.57 -30.46
N ARG A 150 -23.65 6.13 -29.25
CA ARG A 150 -24.08 7.52 -29.05
C ARG A 150 -23.06 8.51 -29.57
N LEU A 151 -21.77 8.27 -29.34
CA LEU A 151 -20.68 9.09 -29.84
C LEU A 151 -20.63 9.06 -31.37
N GLY A 152 -20.84 7.89 -31.98
CA GLY A 152 -20.90 7.70 -33.43
C GLY A 152 -22.08 8.40 -34.10
N LYS A 153 -23.18 8.65 -33.35
CA LYS A 153 -24.33 9.44 -33.82
C LYS A 153 -24.12 10.95 -33.69
N ALA A 154 -23.07 11.40 -33.00
CA ALA A 154 -22.78 12.82 -32.87
C ALA A 154 -22.34 13.41 -34.22
N PRO A 155 -22.72 14.66 -34.54
CA PRO A 155 -22.31 15.30 -35.79
C PRO A 155 -20.79 15.52 -35.82
N LEU A 156 -20.18 15.39 -37.00
CA LEU A 156 -18.74 15.54 -37.21
C LEU A 156 -18.25 16.96 -36.87
N HIS A 157 -19.05 17.98 -37.24
CA HIS A 157 -18.80 19.36 -36.90
C HIS A 157 -19.75 19.82 -35.80
N ILE A 158 -19.19 20.26 -34.67
CA ILE A 158 -19.95 20.68 -33.50
C ILE A 158 -19.70 22.17 -33.25
N GLU A 159 -20.66 23.00 -33.63
CA GLU A 159 -20.61 24.44 -33.39
C GLU A 159 -21.25 24.82 -32.04
N SER A 160 -22.28 24.07 -31.63
CA SER A 160 -23.02 24.36 -30.40
C SER A 160 -22.18 23.99 -29.16
N PRO A 161 -21.98 24.93 -28.20
CA PRO A 161 -21.22 24.66 -26.98
C PRO A 161 -21.87 23.58 -26.11
N GLN A 162 -23.19 23.40 -26.20
CA GLN A 162 -23.91 22.36 -25.47
C GLN A 162 -23.56 20.96 -25.99
N LEU A 163 -23.55 20.79 -27.32
CA LEU A 163 -23.17 19.52 -27.94
C LEU A 163 -21.71 19.18 -27.65
N LEU A 164 -20.82 20.18 -27.60
CA LEU A 164 -19.42 20.00 -27.26
C LEU A 164 -19.24 19.52 -25.81
N ARG A 165 -20.03 20.05 -24.87
CA ARG A 165 -20.04 19.55 -23.48
C ARG A 165 -20.55 18.11 -23.40
N ASN A 166 -21.63 17.79 -24.12
CA ASN A 166 -22.17 16.43 -24.16
C ASN A 166 -21.15 15.43 -24.73
N LYS A 167 -20.47 15.78 -25.82
CA LYS A 167 -19.40 14.94 -26.38
C LYS A 167 -18.28 14.68 -25.36
N LYS A 168 -17.77 15.74 -24.72
CA LYS A 168 -16.74 15.61 -23.68
C LYS A 168 -17.18 14.73 -22.51
N LEU A 169 -18.44 14.84 -22.11
CA LEU A 169 -19.01 14.01 -21.05
C LEU A 169 -19.05 12.53 -21.46
N LEU A 170 -19.48 12.22 -22.69
CA LEU A 170 -19.47 10.84 -23.20
C LEU A 170 -18.05 10.28 -23.31
N GLU A 171 -17.09 11.09 -23.78
CA GLU A 171 -15.67 10.71 -23.85
C GLU A 171 -15.10 10.43 -22.45
N GLN A 172 -15.42 11.28 -21.47
CA GLN A 172 -15.00 11.07 -20.09
C GLN A 172 -15.58 9.77 -19.51
N GLN A 173 -16.87 9.51 -19.73
CA GLN A 173 -17.50 8.26 -19.30
C GLN A 173 -16.83 7.03 -19.92
N LEU A 174 -16.46 7.10 -21.20
CA LEU A 174 -15.74 6.02 -21.89
C LEU A 174 -14.39 5.74 -21.21
N VAL A 175 -13.63 6.79 -20.87
CA VAL A 175 -12.36 6.67 -20.15
C VAL A 175 -12.55 6.05 -18.76
N GLU A 176 -13.60 6.45 -18.02
CA GLU A 176 -13.92 5.90 -16.70
C GLU A 176 -14.28 4.41 -16.78
N ILE A 177 -15.02 3.99 -17.81
CA ILE A 177 -15.36 2.58 -18.05
C ILE A 177 -14.11 1.77 -18.40
N ASP A 178 -13.22 2.29 -19.25
CA ASP A 178 -11.98 1.60 -19.61
C ASP A 178 -11.06 1.41 -18.40
N GLN A 179 -10.97 2.42 -17.52
CA GLN A 179 -10.26 2.30 -16.25
C GLN A 179 -10.89 1.24 -15.35
N SER A 180 -12.22 1.17 -15.30
CA SER A 180 -12.95 0.18 -14.51
C SER A 180 -12.74 -1.24 -15.04
N LEU A 181 -12.77 -1.43 -16.36
CA LEU A 181 -12.45 -2.71 -17.01
C LEU A 181 -11.00 -3.15 -16.73
N ALA A 182 -10.04 -2.22 -16.75
CA ALA A 182 -8.64 -2.51 -16.42
C ALA A 182 -8.44 -2.84 -14.93
N GLN A 183 -9.27 -2.30 -14.03
CA GLN A 183 -9.27 -2.69 -12.62
C GLN A 183 -9.86 -4.08 -12.42
N LEU A 184 -10.97 -4.38 -13.10
CA LEU A 184 -11.62 -5.68 -13.05
C LEU A 184 -10.79 -6.78 -13.69
N SER A 185 -9.96 -6.49 -14.70
CA SER A 185 -9.09 -7.50 -15.33
C SER A 185 -8.01 -8.07 -14.40
N LYS A 186 -7.74 -7.44 -13.24
CA LYS A 186 -6.79 -7.94 -12.24
C LYS A 186 -7.26 -9.26 -11.61
N LYS A 187 -6.31 -10.10 -11.16
CA LYS A 187 -6.60 -11.42 -10.56
C LYS A 187 -7.55 -11.31 -9.34
N TYR A 188 -7.29 -10.34 -8.46
CA TYR A 188 -8.09 -10.10 -7.26
C TYR A 188 -8.60 -8.66 -7.27
N VAL A 189 -9.90 -8.50 -6.98
CA VAL A 189 -10.58 -7.21 -6.85
C VAL A 189 -11.23 -7.18 -5.47
N PHE A 190 -10.98 -6.11 -4.72
CA PHE A 190 -11.51 -5.93 -3.38
C PHE A 190 -12.68 -4.95 -3.40
N VAL A 191 -13.79 -5.34 -2.78
CA VAL A 191 -15.02 -4.55 -2.66
C VAL A 191 -15.21 -4.23 -1.19
N PRO A 192 -15.53 -2.97 -0.82
CA PRO A 192 -15.87 -2.64 0.56
C PRO A 192 -17.16 -3.36 0.99
N ILE A 193 -17.17 -3.88 2.23
CA ILE A 193 -18.34 -4.51 2.86
C ILE A 193 -19.21 -3.45 3.53
#